data_AF-A0A6P0JUB7-F1
#
_entry.id   AF-A0A6P0JUB7-F1
#
_cell.length_a   1.000
_cell.length_b   1.000
_cell.length_c   1.000
_cell.angle_alpha   90.00
_cell.angle_beta   90.00
_cell.angle_gamma   90.00
#
_symmetry.space_group_name_H-M   'P 1'
#
loop_
_entity.id
_entity.type
_entity.pdbx_description
1 polymer ?
#
loop_
_entity_poly.entity_id
_entity_poly.type
_entity_poly.pdbx_seq_one_letter_code
_entity_poly.pdbx_strand_id
1 'polypeptide(L)'
;RAKAEKYQRLKGELQEKQQWEKVLSWRSLLSQKDQLQRQIETGKGELQQLGEKLDQIAIKIQEETQELEGLNGTVKALGEDEQLSVNSQLATQKLKRTQLEQRQQELATLIQQSENTIDQMGQEILQYSQQFAQINQDQAKIENETMVQQKEDCDRAKTQLETYRQQASQLAEASQAWVQQQTALNHTINEIQQQLNPRRNQQAQLSERYRQLKQKLQDQQQQVTDINNELESYTPQLQHYQSQSFPEQIQLLAESLAEAEKERTVAEETQNRLLQEQREKQRQLDKLEAQNQAQQEAQGTNATQVLIKANLEGIHGLVAQLAQVEPRYQLALEIAAGGRLGHLVVENDQVASRGIQILKEKRAGRATFLPLNKIKSSRIPSSSPLQTARGFIDYAVKLIDCDSRFNSIFAYVFGTTVVFETLQTARPHIGKTLRNDGELHPNGRSYAVVHPGTGELLESIDATQTGLGPAVFDALYPLHAGKTGWPGYRLLLALIALSLIYIAASGAYLYLSRPKAPARTRLIA
;
A
#
# COMPACT_ATOMS: atom_id res chain seq x y z
N ARG A 1 -87.17 -118.02 236.08
CA ARG A 1 -87.62 -119.34 235.57
C ARG A 1 -88.47 -119.28 234.27
N ALA A 2 -89.08 -118.16 233.83
CA ALA A 2 -90.04 -118.18 232.69
C ALA A 2 -89.60 -117.59 231.32
N LYS A 3 -88.48 -116.84 231.20
CA LYS A 3 -88.09 -116.20 229.91
C LYS A 3 -87.10 -117.02 229.06
N ALA A 4 -86.45 -118.03 229.64
CA ALA A 4 -85.52 -118.93 228.94
C ALA A 4 -86.21 -119.81 227.88
N GLU A 5 -87.53 -120.07 227.99
CA GLU A 5 -88.30 -120.79 226.96
C GLU A 5 -88.75 -119.88 225.79
N LYS A 6 -88.97 -118.58 226.04
CA LYS A 6 -89.33 -117.62 224.99
C LYS A 6 -88.18 -117.41 223.99
N TYR A 7 -86.94 -117.65 224.43
CA TYR A 7 -85.74 -117.65 223.60
C TYR A 7 -85.59 -118.93 222.75
N GLN A 8 -86.19 -120.06 223.15
CA GLN A 8 -86.15 -121.30 222.34
C GLN A 8 -87.25 -121.36 221.28
N ARG A 9 -88.44 -120.81 221.55
CA ARG A 9 -89.54 -120.82 220.56
C ARG A 9 -89.33 -119.81 219.42
N LEU A 10 -88.86 -118.60 219.76
CA LEU A 10 -88.56 -117.56 218.75
C LEU A 10 -87.32 -117.89 217.89
N LYS A 11 -86.39 -118.70 218.41
CA LYS A 11 -85.22 -119.17 217.65
C LYS A 11 -85.57 -120.27 216.65
N GLY A 12 -86.61 -121.07 216.94
CA GLY A 12 -87.17 -122.06 216.01
C GLY A 12 -87.95 -121.41 214.86
N GLU A 13 -88.81 -120.44 215.16
CA GLU A 13 -89.61 -119.75 214.12
C GLU A 13 -88.77 -118.91 213.15
N LEU A 14 -87.64 -118.34 213.60
CA LEU A 14 -86.78 -117.54 212.71
C LEU A 14 -85.99 -118.42 211.72
N GLN A 15 -85.53 -119.60 212.13
CA GLN A 15 -84.80 -120.52 211.24
C GLN A 15 -85.70 -121.10 210.15
N GLU A 16 -86.99 -121.27 210.42
CA GLU A 16 -87.96 -121.73 209.43
C GLU A 16 -88.23 -120.65 208.37
N LYS A 17 -88.34 -119.38 208.77
CA LYS A 17 -88.53 -118.27 207.82
C LYS A 17 -87.33 -118.04 206.90
N GLN A 18 -86.10 -118.30 207.35
CA GLN A 18 -84.90 -118.18 206.51
C GLN A 18 -84.78 -119.28 205.45
N GLN A 19 -85.39 -120.45 205.65
CA GLN A 19 -85.41 -121.50 204.63
C GLN A 19 -86.41 -121.21 203.50
N TRP A 20 -87.54 -120.56 203.81
CA TRP A 20 -88.53 -120.17 202.80
C TRP A 20 -88.04 -119.06 201.86
N GLU A 21 -87.18 -118.15 202.33
CA GLU A 21 -86.59 -117.10 201.50
C GLU A 21 -85.66 -117.66 200.41
N LYS A 22 -84.89 -118.72 200.72
CA LYS A 22 -84.01 -119.39 199.74
C LYS A 22 -84.78 -120.12 198.64
N VAL A 23 -85.97 -120.64 198.93
CA VAL A 23 -86.80 -121.34 197.93
C VAL A 23 -87.44 -120.34 196.95
N LEU A 24 -87.81 -119.16 197.43
CA LEU A 24 -88.37 -118.09 196.59
C LEU A 24 -87.33 -117.50 195.63
N SER A 25 -86.08 -117.33 196.05
CA SER A 25 -85.02 -116.83 195.17
C SER A 25 -84.65 -117.81 194.05
N TRP A 26 -84.67 -119.12 194.31
CA TRP A 26 -84.42 -120.15 193.30
C TRP A 26 -85.50 -120.16 192.21
N ARG A 27 -86.77 -119.99 192.58
CA ARG A 27 -87.90 -119.96 191.63
C ARG A 27 -87.84 -118.73 190.71
N SER A 28 -87.42 -117.58 191.23
CA SER A 28 -87.20 -116.34 190.47
C SER A 28 -86.12 -116.51 189.38
N LEU A 29 -84.99 -117.12 189.74
CA LEU A 29 -83.87 -117.33 188.80
C LEU A 29 -84.21 -118.29 187.66
N LEU A 30 -85.04 -119.30 187.91
CA LEU A 30 -85.51 -120.23 186.87
C LEU A 30 -86.40 -119.54 185.82
N SER A 31 -87.27 -118.61 186.26
CA SER A 31 -88.11 -117.84 185.34
C SER A 31 -87.30 -116.90 184.45
N GLN A 32 -86.20 -116.32 184.96
CA GLN A 32 -85.35 -115.42 184.18
C GLN A 32 -84.56 -116.16 183.09
N LYS A 33 -84.13 -117.40 183.35
CA LYS A 33 -83.43 -118.23 182.36
C LYS A 33 -84.31 -118.53 181.14
N ASP A 34 -85.56 -118.93 181.36
CA ASP A 34 -86.50 -119.26 180.28
C ASP A 34 -86.84 -118.05 179.41
N GLN A 35 -86.91 -116.86 180.01
CA GLN A 35 -87.21 -115.62 179.28
C GLN A 35 -86.05 -115.19 178.36
N LEU A 36 -84.80 -115.34 178.81
CA LEU A 36 -83.61 -115.05 177.99
C LEU A 36 -83.44 -116.04 176.83
N GLN A 37 -83.84 -117.30 177.02
CA GLN A 37 -83.70 -118.32 175.98
C GLN A 37 -84.64 -118.05 174.79
N ARG A 38 -85.85 -117.56 175.04
CA ARG A 38 -86.79 -117.14 173.97
C ARG A 38 -86.30 -115.93 173.17
N GLN A 39 -85.57 -115.00 173.78
CA GLN A 39 -85.05 -113.81 173.08
C GLN A 39 -83.92 -114.14 172.10
N ILE A 40 -83.14 -115.19 172.34
CA ILE A 40 -82.05 -115.61 171.46
C ILE A 40 -82.58 -116.30 170.19
N GLU A 41 -83.68 -117.05 170.29
CA GLU A 41 -84.29 -117.72 169.14
C GLU A 41 -84.95 -116.74 168.17
N THR A 42 -85.63 -115.70 168.67
CA THR A 42 -86.17 -114.63 167.81
C THR A 42 -85.07 -113.86 167.07
N GLY A 43 -83.96 -113.51 167.74
CA GLY A 43 -82.86 -112.77 167.12
C GLY A 43 -82.15 -113.52 165.98
N LYS A 44 -82.11 -114.87 166.05
CA LYS A 44 -81.54 -115.68 164.95
C LYS A 44 -82.40 -115.66 163.68
N GLY A 45 -83.72 -115.57 163.81
CA GLY A 45 -84.63 -115.50 162.67
C GLY A 45 -84.50 -114.21 161.85
N GLU A 46 -84.30 -113.07 162.53
CA GLU A 46 -84.17 -111.76 161.87
C GLU A 46 -82.88 -111.63 161.05
N LEU A 47 -81.78 -112.22 161.51
CA LEU A 47 -80.48 -112.20 160.81
C LEU A 47 -80.53 -112.93 159.46
N GLN A 48 -81.27 -114.03 159.37
CA GLN A 48 -81.37 -114.82 158.15
C GLN A 48 -82.15 -114.08 157.04
N GLN A 49 -83.22 -113.35 157.40
CA GLN A 49 -84.00 -112.57 156.44
C GLN A 49 -83.24 -111.35 155.88
N LEU A 50 -82.33 -110.75 156.66
CA LEU A 50 -81.50 -109.64 156.17
C LEU A 50 -80.43 -110.11 155.18
N GLY A 51 -79.89 -111.32 155.35
CA GLY A 51 -78.92 -111.91 154.43
C GLY A 51 -79.47 -112.10 153.03
N GLU A 52 -80.67 -112.68 152.90
CA GLU A 52 -81.32 -112.91 151.60
C GLU A 52 -81.61 -111.62 150.82
N LYS A 53 -81.87 -110.49 151.51
CA LYS A 53 -82.12 -109.20 150.84
C LYS A 53 -80.86 -108.57 150.24
N LEU A 54 -79.69 -108.80 150.84
CA LEU A 54 -78.43 -108.23 150.34
C LEU A 54 -78.01 -108.89 149.02
N ASP A 55 -78.15 -110.22 148.92
CA ASP A 55 -77.79 -110.95 147.71
C ASP A 55 -78.64 -110.53 146.50
N GLN A 56 -79.93 -110.24 146.70
CA GLN A 56 -80.81 -109.73 145.64
C GLN A 56 -80.41 -108.35 145.11
N ILE A 57 -79.88 -107.46 145.96
CA ILE A 57 -79.45 -106.12 145.55
C ILE A 57 -78.13 -106.19 144.76
N ALA A 58 -77.20 -107.07 145.16
CA ALA A 58 -75.95 -107.26 144.45
C ALA A 58 -76.14 -107.69 142.98
N ILE A 59 -77.10 -108.58 142.71
CA ILE A 59 -77.39 -109.05 141.34
C ILE A 59 -77.87 -107.89 140.45
N LYS A 60 -78.76 -107.02 140.94
CA LYS A 60 -79.29 -105.89 140.16
C LYS A 60 -78.23 -104.87 139.76
N ILE A 61 -77.28 -104.58 140.64
CA ILE A 61 -76.20 -103.63 140.35
C ILE A 61 -75.36 -104.15 139.17
N GLN A 62 -75.09 -105.45 139.13
CA GLN A 62 -74.27 -106.03 138.08
C GLN A 62 -74.93 -105.96 136.70
N GLU A 63 -76.26 -106.14 136.62
CA GLU A 63 -77.03 -105.99 135.37
C GLU A 63 -77.02 -104.55 134.84
N GLU A 64 -77.29 -103.54 135.69
CA GLU A 64 -77.29 -102.13 135.26
C GLU A 64 -75.91 -101.64 134.82
N THR A 65 -74.83 -102.15 135.42
CA THR A 65 -73.46 -101.74 135.04
C THR A 65 -73.11 -102.20 133.62
N GLN A 66 -73.61 -103.37 133.20
CA GLN A 66 -73.38 -103.91 131.86
C GLN A 66 -74.13 -103.13 130.77
N GLU A 67 -75.37 -102.68 131.04
CA GLU A 67 -76.10 -101.82 130.11
C GLU A 67 -75.41 -100.46 129.90
N LEU A 68 -74.83 -99.90 130.97
CA LEU A 68 -74.12 -98.62 130.92
C LEU A 68 -72.87 -98.66 130.03
N GLU A 69 -72.09 -99.74 130.07
CA GLU A 69 -70.93 -99.92 129.18
C GLU A 69 -71.35 -100.05 127.70
N GLY A 70 -72.44 -100.76 127.42
CA GLY A 70 -72.97 -100.89 126.06
C GLY A 70 -73.43 -99.55 125.47
N LEU A 71 -74.12 -98.73 126.27
CA LEU A 71 -74.57 -97.39 125.86
C LEU A 71 -73.41 -96.41 125.64
N ASN A 72 -72.33 -96.51 126.41
CA ASN A 72 -71.20 -95.59 126.25
C ASN A 72 -70.40 -95.90 124.96
N GLY A 73 -70.36 -97.17 124.53
CA GLY A 73 -69.76 -97.56 123.25
C GLY A 73 -70.48 -97.01 122.02
N THR A 74 -71.81 -96.96 122.04
CA THR A 74 -72.62 -96.46 120.91
C THR A 74 -72.50 -94.95 120.73
N VAL A 75 -72.47 -94.18 121.83
CA VAL A 75 -72.31 -92.72 121.78
C VAL A 75 -70.97 -92.32 121.15
N LYS A 76 -69.90 -93.05 121.46
CA LYS A 76 -68.56 -92.74 120.95
C LYS A 76 -68.43 -92.94 119.43
N ALA A 77 -69.00 -94.04 118.91
CA ALA A 77 -68.94 -94.34 117.48
C ALA A 77 -69.80 -93.38 116.63
N LEU A 78 -70.98 -93.01 117.12
CA LEU A 78 -71.90 -92.13 116.37
C LEU A 78 -71.48 -90.64 116.43
N GLY A 79 -70.86 -90.19 117.53
CA GLY A 79 -70.53 -88.76 117.71
C GLY A 79 -69.32 -88.26 116.94
N GLU A 80 -68.24 -89.05 116.85
CA GLU A 80 -66.96 -88.58 116.27
C GLU A 80 -66.97 -88.58 114.73
N ASP A 81 -67.55 -89.59 114.10
CA ASP A 81 -67.55 -89.76 112.64
C ASP A 81 -68.46 -88.73 111.92
N GLU A 82 -69.66 -88.45 112.46
CA GLU A 82 -70.55 -87.43 111.89
C GLU A 82 -69.94 -86.02 111.99
N GLN A 83 -69.30 -85.69 113.12
CA GLN A 83 -68.71 -84.37 113.34
C GLN A 83 -67.54 -84.11 112.38
N LEU A 84 -66.71 -85.12 112.08
CA LEU A 84 -65.61 -85.00 111.13
C LEU A 84 -66.11 -84.80 109.69
N SER A 85 -67.16 -85.53 109.29
CA SER A 85 -67.77 -85.40 107.96
C SER A 85 -68.36 -84.00 107.73
N VAL A 86 -69.14 -83.50 108.69
CA VAL A 86 -69.76 -82.17 108.59
C VAL A 86 -68.71 -81.06 108.54
N ASN A 87 -67.65 -81.14 109.34
CA ASN A 87 -66.56 -80.16 109.32
C ASN A 87 -65.80 -80.15 107.99
N SER A 88 -65.57 -81.32 107.38
CA SER A 88 -64.95 -81.43 106.05
C SER A 88 -65.81 -80.79 104.95
N GLN A 89 -67.13 -81.06 104.97
CA GLN A 89 -68.07 -80.44 104.03
C GLN A 89 -68.12 -78.91 104.21
N LEU A 90 -68.14 -78.44 105.46
CA LEU A 90 -68.18 -77.01 105.78
C LEU A 90 -66.89 -76.30 105.35
N ALA A 91 -65.72 -76.92 105.52
CA ALA A 91 -64.46 -76.41 105.01
C ALA A 91 -64.47 -76.29 103.47
N THR A 92 -64.98 -77.30 102.78
CA THR A 92 -65.10 -77.31 101.31
C THR A 92 -66.02 -76.19 100.82
N GLN A 93 -67.17 -76.00 101.47
CA GLN A 93 -68.10 -74.92 101.13
C GLN A 93 -67.51 -73.53 101.41
N LYS A 94 -66.78 -73.36 102.52
CA LYS A 94 -66.06 -72.10 102.82
C LYS A 94 -64.99 -71.78 101.77
N LEU A 95 -64.24 -72.78 101.32
CA LEU A 95 -63.25 -72.61 100.26
C LEU A 95 -63.91 -72.20 98.93
N LYS A 96 -65.04 -72.85 98.58
CA LYS A 96 -65.80 -72.50 97.37
C LYS A 96 -66.35 -71.07 97.43
N ARG A 97 -66.82 -70.63 98.61
CA ARG A 97 -67.32 -69.27 98.81
C ARG A 97 -66.21 -68.24 98.64
N THR A 98 -65.05 -68.46 99.25
CA THR A 98 -63.89 -67.57 99.13
C THR A 98 -63.37 -67.48 97.68
N GLN A 99 -63.33 -68.60 96.94
CA GLN A 99 -63.01 -68.58 95.51
C GLN A 99 -64.01 -67.77 94.67
N LEU A 100 -65.31 -67.90 94.97
CA LEU A 100 -66.35 -67.11 94.29
C LEU A 100 -66.27 -65.62 94.63
N GLU A 101 -66.00 -65.28 95.88
CA GLU A 101 -65.80 -63.90 96.34
C GLU A 101 -64.58 -63.26 95.62
N GLN A 102 -63.46 -63.98 95.51
CA GLN A 102 -62.29 -63.52 94.75
C GLN A 102 -62.61 -63.28 93.28
N ARG A 103 -63.30 -64.23 92.62
CA ARG A 103 -63.69 -64.09 91.22
C ARG A 103 -64.68 -62.94 90.99
N GLN A 104 -65.57 -62.68 91.94
CA GLN A 104 -66.46 -61.53 91.88
C GLN A 104 -65.68 -60.21 91.95
N GLN A 105 -64.67 -60.12 92.83
CA GLN A 105 -63.81 -58.95 92.92
C GLN A 105 -63.00 -58.73 91.63
N GLU A 106 -62.40 -59.80 91.08
CA GLU A 106 -61.68 -59.73 89.79
C GLU A 106 -62.58 -59.22 88.67
N LEU A 107 -63.80 -59.78 88.52
CA LEU A 107 -64.76 -59.34 87.52
C LEU A 107 -65.20 -57.89 87.73
N ALA A 108 -65.41 -57.46 88.97
CA ALA A 108 -65.74 -56.07 89.28
C ALA A 108 -64.62 -55.11 88.87
N THR A 109 -63.35 -55.48 89.13
CA THR A 109 -62.20 -54.67 88.69
C THR A 109 -62.08 -54.63 87.17
N LEU A 110 -62.35 -55.73 86.48
CA LEU A 110 -62.31 -55.80 85.02
C LEU A 110 -63.42 -54.95 84.37
N ILE A 111 -64.63 -54.98 84.93
CA ILE A 111 -65.74 -54.14 84.48
C ILE A 111 -65.37 -52.66 84.64
N GLN A 112 -64.84 -52.27 85.80
CA GLN A 112 -64.44 -50.88 86.03
C GLN A 112 -63.34 -50.43 85.06
N GLN A 113 -62.36 -51.30 84.78
CA GLN A 113 -61.33 -51.00 83.79
C GLN A 113 -61.91 -50.84 82.39
N SER A 114 -62.84 -51.73 81.99
CA SER A 114 -63.53 -51.65 80.70
C SER A 114 -64.35 -50.37 80.57
N GLU A 115 -65.10 -49.98 81.60
CA GLU A 115 -65.87 -48.73 81.62
C GLU A 115 -64.95 -47.51 81.44
N ASN A 116 -63.85 -47.45 82.19
CA ASN A 116 -62.86 -46.38 82.04
C ASN A 116 -62.28 -46.32 80.62
N THR A 117 -62.00 -47.47 79.99
CA THR A 117 -61.50 -47.48 78.60
C THR A 117 -62.55 -47.04 77.59
N ILE A 118 -63.82 -47.38 77.79
CA ILE A 118 -64.92 -46.94 76.93
C ILE A 118 -65.09 -45.42 77.03
N ASP A 119 -65.00 -44.86 78.24
CA ASP A 119 -65.08 -43.41 78.45
C ASP A 119 -63.91 -42.68 77.80
N GLN A 120 -62.68 -43.21 77.93
CA GLN A 120 -61.50 -42.65 77.26
C GLN A 120 -61.64 -42.67 75.74
N MET A 121 -62.06 -43.80 75.16
CA MET A 121 -62.31 -43.91 73.72
C MET A 121 -63.43 -42.97 73.27
N GLY A 122 -64.48 -42.80 74.07
CA GLY A 122 -65.56 -41.85 73.79
C GLY A 122 -65.07 -40.41 73.73
N GLN A 123 -64.17 -40.01 74.65
CA GLN A 123 -63.54 -38.69 74.63
C GLN A 123 -62.62 -38.50 73.42
N GLU A 124 -61.81 -39.51 73.06
CA GLU A 124 -60.95 -39.46 71.88
C GLU A 124 -61.76 -39.33 70.58
N ILE A 125 -62.84 -40.10 70.43
CA ILE A 125 -63.74 -40.01 69.27
C ILE A 125 -64.32 -38.60 69.16
N LEU A 126 -64.75 -38.02 70.27
CA LEU A 126 -65.29 -36.65 70.28
C LEU A 126 -64.23 -35.64 69.85
N GLN A 127 -63.00 -35.75 70.35
CA GLN A 127 -61.88 -34.88 69.94
C GLN A 127 -61.57 -35.00 68.45
N TYR A 128 -61.46 -36.22 67.92
CA TYR A 128 -61.21 -36.44 66.50
C TYR A 128 -62.35 -35.94 65.61
N SER A 129 -63.60 -36.08 66.05
CA SER A 129 -64.76 -35.54 65.32
C SER A 129 -64.71 -34.02 65.20
N GLN A 130 -64.30 -33.32 66.27
CA GLN A 130 -64.14 -31.87 66.27
C GLN A 130 -62.98 -31.43 65.37
N GLN A 131 -61.84 -32.12 65.43
CA GLN A 131 -60.70 -31.83 64.56
C GLN A 131 -61.06 -32.03 63.09
N PHE A 132 -61.78 -33.11 62.76
CA PHE A 132 -62.21 -33.38 61.39
C PHE A 132 -63.19 -32.32 60.87
N ALA A 133 -64.13 -31.87 61.71
CA ALA A 133 -65.03 -30.78 61.35
C ALA A 133 -64.27 -29.47 61.08
N GLN A 134 -63.26 -29.15 61.89
CA GLN A 134 -62.42 -27.97 61.70
C GLN A 134 -61.61 -28.04 60.41
N ILE A 135 -60.96 -29.18 60.13
CA ILE A 135 -60.17 -29.38 58.91
C ILE A 135 -61.06 -29.22 57.66
N ASN A 136 -62.27 -29.78 57.66
CA ASN A 136 -63.19 -29.63 56.53
C ASN A 136 -63.64 -28.18 56.33
N GLN A 137 -63.85 -27.43 57.42
CA GLN A 137 -64.18 -26.02 57.33
C GLN A 137 -63.01 -25.22 56.74
N ASP A 138 -61.78 -25.51 57.15
CA ASP A 138 -60.59 -24.82 56.65
C ASP A 138 -60.29 -25.19 55.19
N GLN A 139 -60.49 -26.46 54.81
CA GLN A 139 -60.42 -26.89 53.41
C GLN A 139 -61.45 -26.13 52.55
N ALA A 140 -62.71 -26.03 53.01
CA ALA A 140 -63.75 -25.32 52.28
C ALA A 140 -63.45 -23.82 52.12
N LYS A 141 -62.82 -23.18 53.13
CA LYS A 141 -62.36 -21.78 53.03
C LYS A 141 -61.24 -21.63 52.00
N ILE A 142 -60.24 -22.52 52.03
CA ILE A 142 -59.11 -22.47 51.08
C ILE A 142 -59.61 -22.67 49.65
N GLU A 143 -60.49 -23.65 49.42
CA GLU A 143 -61.02 -23.97 48.10
C GLU A 143 -61.92 -22.86 47.56
N ASN A 144 -62.85 -22.34 48.36
CA ASN A 144 -63.85 -21.39 47.87
C ASN A 144 -63.39 -19.93 47.88
N GLU A 145 -62.54 -19.53 48.83
CA GLU A 145 -62.10 -18.13 48.93
C GLU A 145 -60.72 -17.95 48.32
N THR A 146 -59.72 -18.70 48.83
CA THR A 146 -58.32 -18.42 48.49
C THR A 146 -57.96 -18.87 47.07
N MET A 147 -58.35 -20.09 46.68
CA MET A 147 -58.03 -20.63 45.36
C MET A 147 -58.76 -19.87 44.24
N VAL A 148 -60.03 -19.52 44.47
CA VAL A 148 -60.81 -18.72 43.51
C VAL A 148 -60.18 -17.34 43.33
N GLN A 149 -59.85 -16.65 44.43
CA GLN A 149 -59.24 -15.33 44.36
C GLN A 149 -57.87 -15.37 43.67
N GLN A 150 -57.01 -16.35 44.00
CA GLN A 150 -55.71 -16.50 43.34
C GLN A 150 -55.83 -16.80 41.83
N LYS A 151 -56.87 -17.55 41.44
CA LYS A 151 -57.13 -17.83 40.04
C LYS A 151 -57.58 -16.57 39.29
N GLU A 152 -58.46 -15.78 39.89
CA GLU A 152 -58.86 -14.48 39.33
C GLU A 152 -57.67 -13.53 39.20
N ASP A 153 -56.81 -13.45 40.21
CA ASP A 153 -55.61 -12.60 40.17
C ASP A 153 -54.61 -13.08 39.10
N CYS A 154 -54.44 -14.39 38.94
CA CYS A 154 -53.62 -14.97 37.88
C CYS A 154 -54.16 -14.63 36.49
N ASP A 155 -55.48 -14.74 36.28
CA ASP A 155 -56.10 -14.42 35.00
C ASP A 155 -56.08 -12.91 34.71
N ARG A 156 -56.21 -12.07 35.74
CA ARG A 156 -55.97 -10.61 35.63
C ARG A 156 -54.52 -10.30 35.25
N ALA A 157 -53.55 -10.95 35.87
CA ALA A 157 -52.14 -10.74 35.54
C ALA A 157 -51.81 -11.20 34.11
N LYS A 158 -52.38 -12.33 33.65
CA LYS A 158 -52.23 -12.80 32.27
C LYS A 158 -52.82 -11.82 31.27
N THR A 159 -54.04 -11.34 31.50
CA THR A 159 -54.69 -10.38 30.60
C THR A 159 -53.91 -9.06 30.53
N GLN A 160 -53.37 -8.57 31.65
CA GLN A 160 -52.46 -7.40 31.66
C GLN A 160 -51.15 -7.66 30.90
N LEU A 161 -50.56 -8.85 31.03
CA LEU A 161 -49.36 -9.20 30.27
C LEU A 161 -49.64 -9.24 28.76
N GLU A 162 -50.79 -9.78 28.36
CA GLU A 162 -51.22 -9.83 26.95
C GLU A 162 -51.37 -8.41 26.38
N THR A 163 -52.00 -7.48 27.12
CA THR A 163 -52.16 -6.09 26.68
C THR A 163 -50.83 -5.36 26.59
N TYR A 164 -49.93 -5.53 27.57
CA TYR A 164 -48.59 -4.95 27.50
C TYR A 164 -47.78 -5.51 26.33
N ARG A 165 -47.91 -6.82 26.01
CA ARG A 165 -47.28 -7.41 24.83
C ARG A 165 -47.80 -6.82 23.54
N GLN A 166 -49.12 -6.63 23.43
CA GLN A 166 -49.73 -6.00 22.25
C GLN A 166 -49.26 -4.55 22.09
N GLN A 167 -49.24 -3.77 23.18
CA GLN A 167 -48.74 -2.39 23.17
C GLN A 167 -47.26 -2.32 22.78
N ALA A 168 -46.42 -3.23 23.31
CA ALA A 168 -45.01 -3.30 22.95
C ALA A 168 -44.81 -3.66 21.47
N SER A 169 -45.61 -4.58 20.93
CA SER A 169 -45.58 -4.93 19.50
C SER A 169 -45.97 -3.75 18.61
N GLN A 170 -47.06 -3.05 18.95
CA GLN A 170 -47.50 -1.86 18.21
C GLN A 170 -46.45 -0.73 18.26
N LEU A 171 -45.81 -0.52 19.41
CA LEU A 171 -44.74 0.46 19.56
C LEU A 171 -43.51 0.07 18.73
N ALA A 172 -43.15 -1.22 18.70
CA ALA A 172 -42.05 -1.72 17.88
C ALA A 172 -42.32 -1.54 16.38
N GLU A 173 -43.53 -1.85 15.92
CA GLU A 173 -43.95 -1.62 14.53
C GLU A 173 -43.92 -0.13 14.17
N ALA A 174 -44.46 0.74 15.03
CA ALA A 174 -44.43 2.18 14.83
C ALA A 174 -43.00 2.74 14.80
N SER A 175 -42.12 2.26 15.70
CA SER A 175 -40.71 2.63 15.73
C SER A 175 -39.99 2.19 14.45
N GLN A 176 -40.24 0.98 13.97
CA GLN A 176 -39.66 0.47 12.73
C GLN A 176 -40.12 1.29 11.52
N ALA A 177 -41.41 1.62 11.44
CA ALA A 177 -41.97 2.47 10.39
C ALA A 177 -41.33 3.88 10.42
N TRP A 178 -41.14 4.44 11.62
CA TRP A 178 -40.49 5.74 11.78
C TRP A 178 -39.02 5.71 11.34
N VAL A 179 -38.26 4.67 11.70
CA VAL A 179 -36.87 4.49 11.25
C VAL A 179 -36.80 4.35 9.72
N GLN A 180 -37.69 3.57 9.11
CA GLN A 180 -37.78 3.46 7.65
C GLN A 180 -38.07 4.81 7.00
N GLN A 181 -39.03 5.57 7.53
CA GLN A 181 -39.34 6.91 7.03
C GLN A 181 -38.14 7.87 7.18
N GLN A 182 -37.44 7.83 8.31
CA GLN A 182 -36.26 8.65 8.56
C GLN A 182 -35.12 8.31 7.59
N THR A 183 -34.86 7.03 7.35
CA THR A 183 -33.85 6.60 6.37
C THR A 183 -34.20 7.01 4.95
N ALA A 184 -35.48 6.89 4.55
CA ALA A 184 -35.95 7.36 3.26
C ALA A 184 -35.79 8.88 3.10
N LEU A 185 -36.15 9.66 4.13
CA LEU A 185 -35.95 11.11 4.14
C LEU A 185 -34.46 11.50 4.08
N ASN A 186 -33.59 10.79 4.80
CA ASN A 186 -32.15 11.04 4.71
C ASN A 186 -31.61 10.72 3.32
N HIS A 187 -32.12 9.68 2.66
CA HIS A 187 -31.76 9.38 1.28
C HIS A 187 -32.17 10.51 0.33
N THR A 188 -33.41 10.99 0.42
CA THR A 188 -33.88 12.09 -0.43
C THR A 188 -33.13 13.40 -0.14
N ILE A 189 -32.80 13.69 1.12
CA ILE A 189 -31.94 14.83 1.47
C ILE A 189 -30.57 14.71 0.78
N ASN A 190 -29.95 13.53 0.85
CA ASN A 190 -28.65 13.31 0.22
C ASN A 190 -28.72 13.42 -1.31
N GLU A 191 -29.76 12.87 -1.95
CA GLU A 191 -29.99 13.02 -3.40
C GLU A 191 -30.15 14.49 -3.80
N ILE A 192 -30.97 15.24 -3.04
CA ILE A 192 -31.15 16.68 -3.27
C ILE A 192 -29.83 17.43 -3.09
N GLN A 193 -29.04 17.10 -2.08
CA GLN A 193 -27.71 17.72 -1.88
C GLN A 193 -26.74 17.40 -3.01
N GLN A 194 -26.72 16.15 -3.51
CA GLN A 194 -25.92 15.75 -4.66
C GLN A 194 -26.30 16.51 -5.93
N GLN A 195 -27.57 16.87 -6.10
CA GLN A 195 -28.03 17.71 -7.22
C GLN A 195 -27.80 19.22 -6.98
N LEU A 196 -27.93 19.70 -5.75
CA LEU A 196 -27.85 21.12 -5.41
C LEU A 196 -26.41 21.65 -5.41
N ASN A 197 -25.47 20.88 -4.88
CA ASN A 197 -24.06 21.27 -4.78
C ASN A 197 -23.42 21.60 -6.15
N PRO A 198 -23.53 20.77 -7.20
CA PRO A 198 -22.99 21.12 -8.52
C PRO A 198 -23.68 22.34 -9.12
N ARG A 199 -25.00 22.52 -8.91
CA ARG A 199 -25.71 23.72 -9.37
C ARG A 199 -25.23 24.98 -8.66
N ARG A 200 -24.96 24.94 -7.35
CA ARG A 200 -24.35 26.05 -6.60
C ARG A 200 -22.95 26.37 -7.10
N ASN A 201 -22.14 25.35 -7.38
CA ASN A 201 -20.80 25.54 -7.95
C ASN A 201 -20.88 26.18 -9.35
N GLN A 202 -21.78 25.71 -10.21
CA GLN A 202 -22.02 26.32 -11.52
C GLN A 202 -22.48 27.77 -11.40
N GLN A 203 -23.39 28.07 -10.45
CA GLN A 203 -23.85 29.44 -10.20
C GLN A 203 -22.68 30.34 -9.77
N ALA A 204 -21.79 29.86 -8.89
CA ALA A 204 -20.61 30.62 -8.45
C ALA A 204 -19.60 30.84 -9.60
N GLN A 205 -19.38 29.84 -10.45
CA GLN A 205 -18.52 30.00 -11.64
C GLN A 205 -19.11 30.99 -12.64
N LEU A 206 -20.42 30.93 -12.87
CA LEU A 206 -21.11 31.85 -13.78
C LEU A 206 -21.12 33.28 -13.24
N SER A 207 -21.32 33.47 -11.93
CA SER A 207 -21.29 34.80 -11.32
C SER A 207 -19.90 35.43 -11.39
N GLU A 208 -18.84 34.65 -11.15
CA GLU A 208 -17.47 35.12 -11.30
C GLU A 208 -17.13 35.46 -12.75
N ARG A 209 -17.53 34.61 -13.71
CA ARG A 209 -17.36 34.89 -15.13
C ARG A 209 -18.12 36.15 -15.56
N TYR A 210 -19.35 36.34 -15.06
CA TYR A 210 -20.13 37.54 -15.30
C TYR A 210 -19.42 38.79 -14.76
N ARG A 211 -18.86 38.72 -13.55
CA ARG A 211 -18.09 39.83 -12.96
C ARG A 211 -16.87 40.19 -13.81
N GLN A 212 -16.11 39.20 -14.26
CA GLN A 212 -14.94 39.39 -15.13
C GLN A 212 -15.32 40.00 -16.49
N LEU A 213 -16.39 39.50 -17.11
CA LEU A 213 -16.90 40.05 -18.37
C LEU A 213 -17.38 41.48 -18.22
N LYS A 214 -18.09 41.80 -17.13
CA LYS A 214 -18.54 43.15 -16.82
C LYS A 214 -17.35 44.12 -16.67
N GLN A 215 -16.29 43.70 -15.99
CA GLN A 215 -15.08 44.50 -15.85
C GLN A 215 -14.38 44.71 -17.19
N LYS A 216 -14.21 43.65 -18.00
CA LYS A 216 -13.65 43.79 -19.36
C LYS A 216 -14.46 44.73 -20.25
N LEU A 217 -15.79 44.68 -20.15
CA LEU A 217 -16.67 45.56 -20.91
C LEU A 217 -16.47 47.01 -20.48
N GLN A 218 -16.33 47.27 -19.17
CA GLN A 218 -16.03 48.60 -18.66
C GLN A 218 -14.66 49.11 -19.11
N ASP A 219 -13.62 48.27 -19.07
CA ASP A 219 -12.28 48.61 -19.55
C ASP A 219 -12.28 48.91 -21.06
N GLN A 220 -12.97 48.10 -21.85
CA GLN A 220 -13.13 48.33 -23.30
C GLN A 220 -13.91 49.60 -23.61
N GLN A 221 -14.97 49.88 -22.84
CA GLN A 221 -15.74 51.12 -22.98
C GLN A 221 -14.84 52.32 -22.75
N GLN A 222 -14.00 52.27 -21.71
CA GLN A 222 -13.03 53.33 -21.41
C GLN A 222 -12.01 53.50 -22.53
N GLN A 223 -11.44 52.39 -23.03
CA GLN A 223 -10.50 52.44 -24.17
C GLN A 223 -11.12 53.07 -25.42
N VAL A 224 -12.38 52.76 -25.72
CA VAL A 224 -13.10 53.38 -26.85
C VAL A 224 -13.27 54.88 -26.60
N THR A 225 -13.60 55.29 -25.37
CA THR A 225 -13.69 56.72 -25.02
C THR A 225 -12.34 57.42 -25.16
N ASP A 226 -11.26 56.81 -24.68
CA ASP A 226 -9.91 57.36 -24.75
C ASP A 226 -9.45 57.50 -26.22
N ILE A 227 -9.66 56.48 -27.05
CA ILE A 227 -9.34 56.52 -28.49
C ILE A 227 -10.17 57.58 -29.21
N ASN A 228 -11.46 57.71 -28.89
CA ASN A 228 -12.29 58.75 -29.49
C ASN A 228 -11.79 60.16 -29.13
N ASN A 229 -11.39 60.37 -27.87
CA ASN A 229 -10.79 61.65 -27.45
C ASN A 229 -9.46 61.92 -28.17
N GLU A 230 -8.61 60.90 -28.35
CA GLU A 230 -7.38 61.02 -29.14
C GLU A 230 -7.69 61.39 -30.59
N LEU A 231 -8.65 60.72 -31.23
CA LEU A 231 -9.09 61.04 -32.59
C LEU A 231 -9.61 62.47 -32.71
N GLU A 232 -10.43 62.93 -31.76
CA GLU A 232 -10.88 64.33 -31.71
C GLU A 232 -9.70 65.30 -31.60
N SER A 233 -8.64 64.95 -30.87
CA SER A 233 -7.43 65.78 -30.75
C SER A 233 -6.58 65.85 -32.03
N TYR A 234 -6.58 64.79 -32.85
CA TYR A 234 -5.86 64.75 -34.13
C TYR A 234 -6.65 65.37 -35.29
N THR A 235 -7.98 65.44 -35.18
CA THR A 235 -8.85 66.04 -36.19
C THR A 235 -8.48 67.50 -36.55
N PRO A 236 -8.23 68.42 -35.59
CA PRO A 236 -7.80 69.78 -35.91
C PRO A 236 -6.39 69.84 -36.51
N GLN A 237 -5.49 68.91 -36.16
CA GLN A 237 -4.17 68.83 -36.77
C GLN A 237 -4.28 68.41 -38.25
N LEU A 238 -5.10 67.42 -38.56
CA LEU A 238 -5.38 67.02 -39.94
C LEU A 238 -6.03 68.15 -40.75
N GLN A 239 -6.99 68.87 -40.17
CA GLN A 239 -7.56 70.06 -40.81
C GLN A 239 -6.51 71.17 -41.01
N HIS A 240 -5.59 71.37 -40.06
CA HIS A 240 -4.49 72.31 -40.20
C HIS A 240 -3.55 71.92 -41.36
N TYR A 241 -3.14 70.65 -41.44
CA TYR A 241 -2.29 70.17 -42.54
C TYR A 241 -3.00 70.15 -43.91
N GLN A 242 -4.32 69.93 -43.94
CA GLN A 242 -5.12 70.01 -45.17
C GLN A 242 -5.35 71.45 -45.65
N SER A 243 -5.44 72.42 -44.73
CA SER A 243 -5.59 73.84 -45.05
C SER A 243 -4.26 74.53 -45.36
N GLN A 244 -3.14 73.99 -44.86
CA GLN A 244 -1.81 74.32 -45.35
C GLN A 244 -1.60 73.72 -46.74
N SER A 245 -1.99 74.49 -47.75
CA SER A 245 -1.57 74.24 -49.12
C SER A 245 -0.06 74.44 -49.19
N PHE A 246 0.71 73.38 -49.49
CA PHE A 246 2.16 73.43 -49.76
C PHE A 246 2.56 73.57 -51.25
N PRO A 247 1.71 73.95 -52.23
CA PRO A 247 2.08 73.88 -53.63
C PRO A 247 3.23 74.82 -53.96
N GLU A 248 3.31 76.00 -53.32
CA GLU A 248 4.45 76.91 -53.53
C GLU A 248 5.77 76.33 -53.02
N GLN A 249 5.77 75.67 -51.85
CA GLN A 249 6.99 75.04 -51.31
C GLN A 249 7.40 73.82 -52.13
N ILE A 250 6.44 73.00 -52.57
CA ILE A 250 6.70 71.86 -53.45
C ILE A 250 7.22 72.32 -54.82
N GLN A 251 6.68 73.42 -55.34
CA GLN A 251 7.08 73.98 -56.63
C GLN A 251 8.49 74.59 -56.56
N LEU A 252 8.82 75.35 -55.52
CA LEU A 252 10.17 75.86 -55.27
C LEU A 252 11.19 74.72 -55.10
N LEU A 253 10.81 73.64 -54.40
CA LEU A 253 11.69 72.49 -54.22
C LEU A 253 11.88 71.71 -55.54
N ALA A 254 10.84 71.59 -56.35
CA ALA A 254 10.91 70.97 -57.67
C ALA A 254 11.79 71.78 -58.64
N GLU A 255 11.68 73.11 -58.63
CA GLU A 255 12.53 74.02 -59.41
C GLU A 255 14.00 73.90 -58.97
N SER A 256 14.27 73.91 -57.66
CA SER A 256 15.62 73.71 -57.13
C SER A 256 16.21 72.34 -57.48
N LEU A 257 15.39 71.30 -57.51
CA LEU A 257 15.84 69.95 -57.85
C LEU A 257 16.14 69.82 -59.35
N ALA A 258 15.33 70.45 -60.20
CA ALA A 258 15.56 70.50 -61.64
C ALA A 258 16.85 71.26 -62.01
N GLU A 259 17.14 72.37 -61.32
CA GLU A 259 18.40 73.13 -61.50
C GLU A 259 19.61 72.26 -61.10
N ALA A 260 19.53 71.59 -59.94
CA ALA A 260 20.60 70.71 -59.46
C ALA A 260 20.84 69.50 -60.37
N GLU A 261 19.77 68.92 -60.95
CA GLU A 261 19.89 67.83 -61.93
C GLU A 261 20.59 68.32 -63.21
N LYS A 262 20.29 69.52 -63.69
CA LYS A 262 20.94 70.12 -64.85
C LYS A 262 22.42 70.40 -64.62
N GLU A 263 22.79 70.89 -63.45
CA GLU A 263 24.21 71.05 -63.10
C GLU A 263 24.95 69.71 -63.05
N ARG A 264 24.30 68.68 -62.50
CA ARG A 264 24.87 67.33 -62.42
C ARG A 264 25.13 66.72 -63.80
N THR A 265 24.20 66.86 -64.74
CA THR A 265 24.37 66.32 -66.10
C THR A 265 25.52 66.98 -66.84
N VAL A 266 25.64 68.32 -66.75
CA VAL A 266 26.77 69.06 -67.34
C VAL A 266 28.11 68.60 -66.75
N ALA A 267 28.15 68.36 -65.43
CA ALA A 267 29.35 67.84 -64.76
C ALA A 267 29.72 66.42 -65.24
N GLU A 268 28.73 65.53 -65.39
CA GLU A 268 28.91 64.17 -65.89
C GLU A 268 29.43 64.15 -67.35
N GLU A 269 28.86 64.99 -68.23
CA GLU A 269 29.32 65.14 -69.61
C GLU A 269 30.77 65.63 -69.68
N THR A 270 31.11 66.62 -68.85
CA THR A 270 32.48 67.15 -68.75
C THR A 270 33.47 66.09 -68.27
N GLN A 271 33.10 65.33 -67.24
CA GLN A 271 33.91 64.24 -66.71
C GLN A 271 34.15 63.17 -67.78
N ASN A 272 33.11 62.78 -68.52
CA ASN A 272 33.20 61.78 -69.57
C ASN A 272 34.13 62.22 -70.70
N ARG A 273 34.05 63.48 -71.13
CA ARG A 273 34.97 64.05 -72.14
C ARG A 273 36.42 63.98 -71.67
N LEU A 274 36.70 64.41 -70.45
CA LEU A 274 38.05 64.40 -69.88
C LEU A 274 38.62 62.98 -69.74
N LEU A 275 37.78 62.01 -69.35
CA LEU A 275 38.18 60.60 -69.28
C LEU A 275 38.51 60.02 -70.66
N GLN A 276 37.79 60.43 -71.71
CA GLN A 276 38.12 60.00 -73.09
C GLN A 276 39.46 60.58 -73.52
N GLU A 277 39.68 61.88 -73.34
CA GLU A 277 40.95 62.54 -73.66
C GLU A 277 42.13 61.90 -72.90
N GLN A 278 41.95 61.58 -71.62
CA GLN A 278 42.95 60.88 -70.82
C GLN A 278 43.30 59.51 -71.41
N ARG A 279 42.29 58.71 -71.80
CA ARG A 279 42.51 57.39 -72.39
C ARG A 279 43.24 57.46 -73.73
N GLU A 280 42.93 58.46 -74.56
CA GLU A 280 43.63 58.67 -75.82
C GLU A 280 45.09 59.00 -75.60
N LYS A 281 45.39 59.91 -74.66
CA LYS A 281 46.77 60.25 -74.28
C LYS A 281 47.51 59.05 -73.71
N GLN A 282 46.87 58.24 -72.87
CA GLN A 282 47.47 57.02 -72.33
C GLN A 282 47.81 56.01 -73.44
N ARG A 283 46.90 55.79 -74.40
CA ARG A 283 47.18 54.90 -75.54
C ARG A 283 48.33 55.39 -76.41
N GLN A 284 48.50 56.69 -76.56
CA GLN A 284 49.63 57.27 -77.29
C GLN A 284 50.96 57.01 -76.56
N LEU A 285 50.96 57.13 -75.23
CA LEU A 285 52.11 56.79 -74.38
C LEU A 285 52.46 55.30 -74.49
N ASP A 286 51.49 54.41 -74.27
CA ASP A 286 51.71 52.97 -74.32
C ASP A 286 52.29 52.52 -75.69
N LYS A 287 51.83 53.15 -76.78
CA LYS A 287 52.34 52.87 -78.13
C LYS A 287 53.80 53.30 -78.31
N LEU A 288 54.19 54.44 -77.76
CA LEU A 288 55.56 54.95 -77.82
C LEU A 288 56.51 54.09 -76.97
N GLU A 289 56.06 53.64 -75.80
CA GLU A 289 56.82 52.74 -74.93
C GLU A 289 57.03 51.37 -75.59
N ALA A 290 55.96 50.79 -76.15
CA ALA A 290 56.04 49.52 -76.86
C ALA A 290 56.98 49.57 -78.08
N GLN A 291 56.97 50.68 -78.85
CA GLN A 291 57.93 50.86 -79.95
C GLN A 291 59.37 50.93 -79.47
N ASN A 292 59.65 51.67 -78.39
CA ASN A 292 60.99 51.76 -77.83
C ASN A 292 61.50 50.40 -77.33
N GLN A 293 60.63 49.63 -76.66
CA GLN A 293 61.03 48.34 -76.09
C GLN A 293 61.28 47.28 -77.18
N ALA A 294 60.43 47.21 -78.21
CA ALA A 294 60.64 46.32 -79.35
C ALA A 294 61.96 46.60 -80.09
N GLN A 295 62.34 47.89 -80.21
CA GLN A 295 63.58 48.28 -80.88
C GLN A 295 64.84 47.91 -80.07
N GLN A 296 64.75 47.88 -78.73
CA GLN A 296 65.84 47.44 -77.87
C GLN A 296 66.03 45.91 -77.86
N GLU A 297 64.95 45.13 -77.96
CA GLU A 297 65.01 43.66 -77.98
C GLU A 297 65.60 43.13 -79.30
N ALA A 298 65.31 43.76 -80.44
CA ALA A 298 65.84 43.37 -81.74
C ALA A 298 67.35 43.61 -81.91
N GLN A 299 67.94 44.58 -81.19
CA GLN A 299 69.37 44.90 -81.25
C GLN A 299 70.23 44.10 -80.24
N GLY A 300 69.62 43.16 -79.52
CA GLY A 300 70.26 42.37 -78.47
C GLY A 300 70.29 43.10 -77.12
N THR A 301 70.01 42.34 -76.06
CA THR A 301 70.02 42.83 -74.67
C THR A 301 71.37 43.44 -74.26
N ASN A 302 71.38 44.29 -73.23
CA ASN A 302 72.62 44.90 -72.70
C ASN A 302 73.73 43.84 -72.43
N ALA A 303 73.34 42.64 -71.97
CA ALA A 303 74.25 41.51 -71.77
C ALA A 303 74.95 41.07 -73.08
N THR A 304 74.21 40.91 -74.18
CA THR A 304 74.77 40.45 -75.45
C THR A 304 75.60 41.53 -76.13
N GLN A 305 75.22 42.81 -76.00
CA GLN A 305 76.03 43.93 -76.49
C GLN A 305 77.38 44.04 -75.77
N VAL A 306 77.41 43.82 -74.45
CA VAL A 306 78.65 43.81 -73.65
C VAL A 306 79.59 42.69 -74.08
N LEU A 307 79.05 41.52 -74.46
CA LEU A 307 79.83 40.38 -74.93
C LEU A 307 80.37 40.57 -76.35
N ILE A 308 79.57 41.11 -77.27
CA ILE A 308 80.01 41.46 -78.62
C ILE A 308 81.12 42.51 -78.54
N LYS A 309 80.97 43.54 -77.68
CA LYS A 309 82.00 44.57 -77.44
C LYS A 309 83.26 44.03 -76.74
N ALA A 310 83.17 42.92 -76.02
CA ALA A 310 84.33 42.29 -75.36
C ALA A 310 85.23 41.51 -76.35
N ASN A 311 84.79 41.37 -77.62
CA ASN A 311 85.53 40.74 -78.72
C ASN A 311 86.15 39.37 -78.36
N LEU A 312 85.38 38.55 -77.63
CA LEU A 312 85.80 37.22 -77.21
C LEU A 312 85.87 36.30 -78.44
N GLU A 313 87.06 35.72 -78.70
CA GLU A 313 87.25 34.77 -79.79
C GLU A 313 86.34 33.55 -79.63
N GLY A 314 85.71 33.13 -80.74
CA GLY A 314 84.78 32.01 -80.79
C GLY A 314 83.30 32.37 -80.58
N ILE A 315 82.93 33.66 -80.53
CA ILE A 315 81.53 34.10 -80.65
C ILE A 315 81.18 34.27 -82.13
N HIS A 316 80.13 33.57 -82.59
CA HIS A 316 79.66 33.65 -83.97
C HIS A 316 78.61 34.75 -84.19
N GLY A 317 77.85 35.08 -83.15
CA GLY A 317 76.83 36.13 -83.19
C GLY A 317 75.52 35.67 -82.57
N LEU A 318 74.49 36.53 -82.67
CA LEU A 318 73.14 36.19 -82.24
C LEU A 318 72.46 35.28 -83.25
N VAL A 319 71.54 34.43 -82.81
CA VAL A 319 70.74 33.59 -83.73
C VAL A 319 70.06 34.44 -84.81
N ALA A 320 69.54 35.63 -84.46
CA ALA A 320 68.93 36.56 -85.42
C ALA A 320 69.87 37.04 -86.54
N GLN A 321 71.18 37.01 -86.33
CA GLN A 321 72.20 37.51 -87.26
C GLN A 321 72.78 36.40 -88.14
N LEU A 322 72.52 35.12 -87.82
CA LEU A 322 73.17 33.96 -88.42
C LEU A 322 72.34 33.25 -89.50
N ALA A 323 71.16 33.79 -89.82
CA ALA A 323 70.30 33.28 -90.87
C ALA A 323 69.62 34.39 -91.66
N GLN A 324 69.22 34.04 -92.88
CA GLN A 324 68.35 34.83 -93.73
C GLN A 324 67.04 34.07 -93.95
N VAL A 325 65.95 34.81 -94.05
CA VAL A 325 64.61 34.26 -94.24
C VAL A 325 63.91 35.13 -95.27
N GLU A 326 63.11 34.52 -96.14
CA GLU A 326 62.26 35.28 -97.06
C GLU A 326 61.33 36.24 -96.29
N PRO A 327 61.17 37.49 -96.72
CA PRO A 327 60.37 38.50 -96.01
C PRO A 327 58.95 38.05 -95.65
N ARG A 328 58.35 37.18 -96.49
CA ARG A 328 57.02 36.61 -96.27
C ARG A 328 56.92 35.79 -94.98
N TYR A 329 57.99 35.12 -94.57
CA TYR A 329 58.02 34.24 -93.39
C TYR A 329 58.71 34.87 -92.19
N GLN A 330 59.40 35.99 -92.39
CA GLN A 330 60.20 36.67 -91.36
C GLN A 330 59.42 36.88 -90.06
N LEU A 331 58.23 37.50 -90.12
CA LEU A 331 57.41 37.78 -88.93
C LEU A 331 56.98 36.50 -88.19
N ALA A 332 56.58 35.47 -88.95
CA ALA A 332 56.13 34.20 -88.36
C ALA A 332 57.29 33.48 -87.64
N LEU A 333 58.48 33.48 -88.24
CA LEU A 333 59.66 32.87 -87.65
C LEU A 333 60.22 33.71 -86.48
N GLU A 334 60.11 35.04 -86.55
CA GLU A 334 60.49 35.92 -85.46
C GLU A 334 59.64 35.67 -84.21
N ILE A 335 58.31 35.62 -84.37
CA ILE A 335 57.39 35.29 -83.29
C ILE A 335 57.65 33.88 -82.75
N ALA A 336 57.89 32.92 -83.64
CA ALA A 336 58.08 31.53 -83.25
C ALA A 336 59.41 31.27 -82.51
N ALA A 337 60.48 31.97 -82.88
CA ALA A 337 61.74 31.92 -82.12
C ALA A 337 61.65 32.72 -80.82
N GLY A 338 60.93 33.84 -80.83
CA GLY A 338 60.81 34.74 -79.68
C GLY A 338 62.19 35.12 -79.12
N GLY A 339 62.33 35.09 -77.79
CA GLY A 339 63.59 35.41 -77.11
C GLY A 339 64.79 34.52 -77.48
N ARG A 340 64.58 33.41 -78.23
CA ARG A 340 65.67 32.57 -78.75
C ARG A 340 66.50 33.26 -79.83
N LEU A 341 65.93 34.27 -80.51
CA LEU A 341 66.65 35.10 -81.49
C LEU A 341 67.84 35.85 -80.87
N GLY A 342 67.70 36.25 -79.59
CA GLY A 342 68.74 36.91 -78.82
C GLY A 342 69.74 35.95 -78.15
N HIS A 343 69.69 34.65 -78.44
CA HIS A 343 70.68 33.70 -77.92
C HIS A 343 72.00 33.84 -78.69
N LEU A 344 73.11 33.72 -77.97
CA LEU A 344 74.45 33.92 -78.51
C LEU A 344 75.09 32.58 -78.90
N VAL A 345 75.41 32.40 -80.16
CA VAL A 345 76.05 31.18 -80.67
C VAL A 345 77.56 31.27 -80.48
N VAL A 346 78.13 30.22 -79.90
CA VAL A 346 79.56 30.16 -79.58
C VAL A 346 80.19 28.83 -80.02
N GLU A 347 81.48 28.84 -80.31
CA GLU A 347 82.22 27.68 -80.81
C GLU A 347 82.14 26.48 -79.87
N ASN A 348 82.35 26.71 -78.57
CA ASN A 348 82.32 25.66 -77.55
C ASN A 348 81.90 26.15 -76.16
N ASP A 349 81.66 25.23 -75.24
CA ASP A 349 81.23 25.48 -73.86
C ASP A 349 82.29 26.23 -73.01
N GLN A 350 83.57 26.16 -73.39
CA GLN A 350 84.61 26.97 -72.77
C GLN A 350 84.44 28.46 -73.08
N VAL A 351 84.10 28.80 -74.34
CA VAL A 351 83.79 30.19 -74.75
C VAL A 351 82.53 30.68 -74.03
N ALA A 352 81.50 29.84 -73.89
CA ALA A 352 80.30 30.17 -73.11
C ALA A 352 80.64 30.49 -71.64
N SER A 353 81.51 29.68 -71.02
CA SER A 353 81.93 29.87 -69.63
C SER A 353 82.69 31.18 -69.43
N ARG A 354 83.59 31.54 -70.36
CA ARG A 354 84.28 32.85 -70.36
C ARG A 354 83.29 34.00 -70.52
N GLY A 355 82.31 33.86 -71.42
CA GLY A 355 81.25 34.85 -71.60
C GLY A 355 80.42 35.06 -70.33
N ILE A 356 80.04 33.98 -69.64
CA ILE A 356 79.32 34.07 -68.34
C ILE A 356 80.16 34.80 -67.29
N GLN A 357 81.47 34.56 -67.25
CA GLN A 357 82.36 35.26 -66.32
C GLN A 357 82.38 36.77 -66.58
N ILE A 358 82.51 37.19 -67.84
CA ILE A 358 82.47 38.61 -68.22
C ILE A 358 81.14 39.26 -67.81
N LEU A 359 80.02 38.56 -68.02
CA LEU A 359 78.71 39.07 -67.63
C LEU A 359 78.56 39.26 -66.12
N LYS A 360 79.10 38.32 -65.32
CA LYS A 360 79.10 38.43 -63.85
C LYS A 360 79.97 39.58 -63.35
N GLU A 361 81.18 39.70 -63.88
CA GLU A 361 82.12 40.79 -63.53
C GLU A 361 81.52 42.16 -63.84
N LYS A 362 80.91 42.31 -65.02
CA LYS A 362 80.30 43.58 -65.45
C LYS A 362 78.87 43.79 -64.96
N ARG A 363 78.29 42.81 -64.24
CA ARG A 363 76.87 42.78 -63.85
C ARG A 363 75.93 43.12 -65.01
N ALA A 364 76.29 42.68 -66.21
CA ALA A 364 75.65 43.13 -67.46
C ALA A 364 74.34 42.39 -67.77
N GLY A 365 73.85 41.57 -66.85
CA GLY A 365 72.63 40.79 -66.97
C GLY A 365 72.89 39.33 -67.34
N ARG A 366 71.87 38.68 -67.90
CA ARG A 366 71.88 37.26 -68.28
C ARG A 366 71.79 37.14 -69.79
N ALA A 367 72.66 36.32 -70.39
CA ALA A 367 72.54 35.88 -71.77
C ALA A 367 72.47 34.34 -71.84
N THR A 368 71.77 33.82 -72.84
CA THR A 368 71.75 32.39 -73.14
C THR A 368 72.77 32.10 -74.23
N PHE A 369 73.67 31.15 -73.98
CA PHE A 369 74.71 30.73 -74.91
C PHE A 369 74.33 29.40 -75.56
N LEU A 370 74.63 29.25 -76.85
CA LEU A 370 74.42 28.03 -77.62
C LEU A 370 75.77 27.51 -78.16
N PRO A 371 76.43 26.58 -77.46
CA PRO A 371 77.70 26.01 -77.88
C PRO A 371 77.52 24.99 -79.01
N LEU A 372 78.23 25.17 -80.14
CA LEU A 372 78.13 24.27 -81.29
C LEU A 372 78.53 22.83 -80.95
N ASN A 373 79.50 22.65 -80.05
CA ASN A 373 79.97 21.32 -79.64
C ASN A 373 79.01 20.55 -78.69
N LYS A 374 78.00 21.20 -78.10
CA LYS A 374 77.11 20.59 -77.09
C LYS A 374 75.63 20.62 -77.47
N ILE A 375 75.24 21.43 -78.45
CA ILE A 375 73.83 21.59 -78.79
C ILE A 375 73.25 20.26 -79.31
N LYS A 376 72.12 19.85 -78.73
CA LYS A 376 71.35 18.69 -79.20
C LYS A 376 70.23 19.19 -80.10
N SER A 377 70.35 18.96 -81.41
CA SER A 377 69.29 19.28 -82.35
C SER A 377 68.09 18.36 -82.15
N SER A 378 66.88 18.92 -82.16
CA SER A 378 65.67 18.11 -82.22
C SER A 378 65.62 17.38 -83.57
N ARG A 379 65.25 16.09 -83.58
CA ARG A 379 65.08 15.36 -84.85
C ARG A 379 63.87 15.93 -85.57
N ILE A 380 64.07 16.47 -86.77
CA ILE A 380 62.97 16.87 -87.65
C ILE A 380 62.25 15.57 -88.06
N PRO A 381 60.95 15.42 -87.77
CA PRO A 381 60.20 14.24 -88.18
C PRO A 381 60.23 14.13 -89.71
N SER A 382 60.72 13.00 -90.24
CA SER A 382 60.82 12.75 -91.69
C SER A 382 59.46 12.64 -92.37
N SER A 383 58.42 12.27 -91.62
CA SER A 383 57.03 12.23 -92.05
C SER A 383 56.14 12.74 -90.93
N SER A 384 55.36 13.78 -91.18
CA SER A 384 54.39 14.31 -90.22
C SER A 384 53.00 14.34 -90.85
N PRO A 385 51.94 13.91 -90.13
CA PRO A 385 50.56 13.95 -90.63
C PRO A 385 50.09 15.38 -90.95
N LEU A 386 50.84 16.40 -90.53
CA LEU A 386 50.58 17.81 -90.83
C LEU A 386 51.00 18.23 -92.26
N GLN A 387 51.82 17.44 -92.98
CA GLN A 387 52.21 17.78 -94.35
C GLN A 387 51.02 17.84 -95.32
N THR A 388 49.96 17.08 -95.05
CA THR A 388 48.71 17.08 -95.82
C THR A 388 47.67 18.07 -95.28
N ALA A 389 47.97 18.81 -94.21
CA ALA A 389 47.03 19.76 -93.62
C ALA A 389 46.87 21.01 -94.52
N ARG A 390 45.62 21.44 -94.72
CA ARG A 390 45.31 22.61 -95.54
C ARG A 390 45.96 23.87 -94.94
N GLY A 391 46.76 24.58 -95.74
CA GLY A 391 47.45 25.80 -95.31
C GLY A 391 48.76 25.56 -94.56
N PHE A 392 49.24 24.31 -94.46
CA PHE A 392 50.61 24.02 -94.02
C PHE A 392 51.62 24.54 -95.05
N ILE A 393 52.60 25.33 -94.62
CA ILE A 393 53.67 25.85 -95.49
C ILE A 393 54.85 24.88 -95.45
N ASP A 394 55.60 24.86 -94.34
CA ASP A 394 56.60 23.83 -94.05
C ASP A 394 57.02 23.94 -92.57
N TYR A 395 57.96 23.08 -92.18
CA TYR A 395 58.73 23.26 -90.96
C TYR A 395 59.57 24.52 -91.02
N ALA A 396 59.54 25.29 -89.94
CA ALA A 396 60.27 26.54 -89.82
C ALA A 396 61.76 26.40 -90.15
N VAL A 397 62.40 25.28 -89.80
CA VAL A 397 63.82 25.02 -90.09
C VAL A 397 64.14 25.05 -91.60
N LYS A 398 63.20 24.63 -92.46
CA LYS A 398 63.43 24.59 -93.91
C LYS A 398 63.18 25.92 -94.62
N LEU A 399 62.54 26.86 -93.92
CA LEU A 399 62.26 28.21 -94.43
C LEU A 399 63.40 29.19 -94.11
N ILE A 400 64.52 28.67 -93.59
CA ILE A 400 65.66 29.45 -93.10
C ILE A 400 66.88 29.07 -93.93
N ASP A 401 67.55 30.08 -94.47
CA ASP A 401 68.84 29.94 -95.14
C ASP A 401 69.97 30.32 -94.18
N CYS A 402 70.89 29.39 -93.92
CA CYS A 402 72.00 29.60 -93.01
C CYS A 402 73.22 28.73 -93.38
N ASP A 403 74.40 29.09 -92.87
CA ASP A 403 75.60 28.26 -93.03
C ASP A 403 75.37 26.88 -92.36
N SER A 404 75.71 25.82 -93.09
CA SER A 404 75.60 24.41 -92.65
C SER A 404 76.15 24.13 -91.26
N ARG A 405 77.17 24.89 -90.81
CA ARG A 405 77.75 24.79 -89.45
C ARG A 405 76.74 25.12 -88.35
N PHE A 406 75.71 25.91 -88.64
CA PHE A 406 74.68 26.35 -87.70
C PHE A 406 73.36 25.58 -87.82
N ASN A 407 73.27 24.56 -88.68
CA ASN A 407 72.05 23.75 -88.84
C ASN A 407 71.53 23.19 -87.51
N SER A 408 72.44 22.79 -86.61
CA SER A 408 72.09 22.25 -85.30
C SER A 408 71.45 23.31 -84.38
N ILE A 409 71.83 24.58 -84.53
CA ILE A 409 71.26 25.72 -83.81
C ILE A 409 69.85 26.00 -84.29
N PHE A 410 69.63 26.10 -85.60
CA PHE A 410 68.29 26.36 -86.14
C PHE A 410 67.35 25.18 -85.93
N ALA A 411 67.84 23.94 -85.98
CA ALA A 411 67.06 22.76 -85.59
C ALA A 411 66.70 22.75 -84.09
N TYR A 412 67.53 23.31 -83.21
CA TYR A 412 67.18 23.50 -81.80
C TYR A 412 66.10 24.58 -81.61
N VAL A 413 66.23 25.71 -82.31
CA VAL A 413 65.30 26.84 -82.16
C VAL A 413 63.93 26.52 -82.77
N PHE A 414 63.91 25.88 -83.93
CA PHE A 414 62.72 25.71 -84.78
C PHE A 414 62.33 24.26 -85.07
N GLY A 415 63.01 23.25 -84.51
CA GLY A 415 62.86 21.85 -84.94
C GLY A 415 61.44 21.26 -84.84
N THR A 416 60.61 21.77 -83.92
CA THR A 416 59.20 21.36 -83.76
C THR A 416 58.22 22.41 -84.26
N THR A 417 58.71 23.49 -84.84
CA THR A 417 57.90 24.64 -85.25
C THR A 417 57.41 24.42 -86.67
N VAL A 418 56.09 24.56 -86.85
CA VAL A 418 55.41 24.44 -88.14
C VAL A 418 54.79 25.79 -88.49
N VAL A 419 54.91 26.20 -89.75
CA VAL A 419 54.35 27.45 -90.24
C VAL A 419 53.09 27.17 -91.06
N PHE A 420 51.99 27.84 -90.74
CA PHE A 420 50.73 27.81 -91.49
C PHE A 420 50.45 29.17 -92.14
N GLU A 421 49.72 29.16 -93.24
CA GLU A 421 49.37 30.36 -94.01
C GLU A 421 48.45 31.32 -93.22
N THR A 422 47.48 30.77 -92.47
CA THR A 422 46.55 31.57 -91.66
C THR A 422 46.25 30.93 -90.31
N LEU A 423 45.83 31.74 -89.34
CA LEU A 423 45.35 31.25 -88.05
C LEU A 423 44.12 30.35 -88.22
N GLN A 424 43.26 30.62 -89.20
CA GLN A 424 42.05 29.84 -89.49
C GLN A 424 42.41 28.42 -89.95
N THR A 425 43.47 28.27 -90.73
CA THR A 425 43.99 26.95 -91.13
C THR A 425 44.73 26.25 -90.00
N ALA A 426 45.30 26.99 -89.03
CA ALA A 426 45.99 26.42 -87.87
C ALA A 426 45.03 26.02 -86.73
N ARG A 427 43.95 26.79 -86.49
CA ARG A 427 42.95 26.61 -85.42
C ARG A 427 42.43 25.18 -85.24
N PRO A 428 42.14 24.41 -86.29
CA PRO A 428 41.67 23.04 -86.18
C PRO A 428 42.67 22.10 -85.50
N HIS A 429 43.94 22.52 -85.41
CA HIS A 429 45.03 21.78 -84.78
C HIS A 429 45.37 22.32 -83.37
N ILE A 430 44.46 23.09 -82.74
CA ILE A 430 44.58 23.66 -81.37
C ILE A 430 43.57 22.96 -80.42
N GLY A 431 43.95 22.61 -79.17
CA GLY A 431 43.10 21.91 -78.18
C GLY A 431 42.00 22.74 -77.48
N LYS A 432 41.01 22.09 -76.83
CA LYS A 432 39.83 22.70 -76.14
C LYS A 432 39.70 22.30 -74.65
N THR A 433 39.01 23.10 -73.83
CA THR A 433 38.74 22.85 -72.39
C THR A 433 37.23 22.58 -72.14
N LEU A 434 36.89 21.68 -71.19
CA LEU A 434 35.57 21.08 -70.93
C LEU A 434 35.28 20.91 -69.42
N ARG A 435 34.01 20.70 -69.04
CA ARG A 435 33.54 20.38 -67.68
C ARG A 435 32.87 19.00 -67.65
N ASN A 436 33.41 18.07 -66.85
CA ASN A 436 32.82 16.74 -66.64
C ASN A 436 31.85 16.68 -65.45
N ASP A 437 30.95 15.69 -65.46
CA ASP A 437 30.06 15.38 -64.35
C ASP A 437 30.85 14.88 -63.13
N GLY A 438 30.62 15.50 -61.97
CA GLY A 438 31.39 15.23 -60.74
C GLY A 438 32.49 16.26 -60.45
N GLU A 439 32.80 17.16 -61.38
CA GLU A 439 33.70 18.28 -61.09
C GLU A 439 33.05 19.30 -60.14
N LEU A 440 33.68 19.54 -58.99
CA LEU A 440 33.27 20.54 -58.00
C LEU A 440 33.43 21.97 -58.53
N HIS A 441 34.37 22.19 -59.47
CA HIS A 441 34.61 23.50 -60.05
C HIS A 441 33.53 23.87 -61.07
N PRO A 442 32.81 25.00 -60.89
CA PRO A 442 31.63 25.32 -61.68
C PRO A 442 31.88 25.53 -63.19
N ASN A 443 33.12 25.77 -63.63
CA ASN A 443 33.47 26.03 -65.04
C ASN A 443 34.18 24.86 -65.76
N GLY A 444 34.55 23.79 -65.06
CA GLY A 444 35.34 22.69 -65.62
C GLY A 444 36.83 22.98 -65.82
N ARG A 445 37.68 21.97 -65.67
CA ARG A 445 39.13 22.07 -65.91
C ARG A 445 39.72 20.96 -66.78
N SER A 446 38.89 20.04 -67.26
CA SER A 446 39.30 18.97 -68.17
C SER A 446 39.65 19.53 -69.55
N TYR A 447 40.61 18.95 -70.28
CA TYR A 447 40.94 19.36 -71.66
C TYR A 447 40.86 18.22 -72.65
N ALA A 448 40.51 18.53 -73.90
CA ALA A 448 40.39 17.59 -74.99
C ALA A 448 40.83 18.24 -76.31
N VAL A 449 41.71 17.56 -77.04
CA VAL A 449 42.01 17.85 -78.45
C VAL A 449 41.12 16.95 -79.28
N VAL A 450 40.27 17.53 -80.11
CA VAL A 450 39.34 16.78 -80.95
C VAL A 450 39.67 17.06 -82.41
N HIS A 451 39.71 16.01 -83.22
CA HIS A 451 39.91 16.11 -84.65
C HIS A 451 38.77 16.94 -85.26
N PRO A 452 39.08 18.02 -85.97
CA PRO A 452 38.12 19.06 -86.35
C PRO A 452 37.15 18.63 -87.46
N GLY A 453 37.53 17.65 -88.29
CA GLY A 453 36.71 17.18 -89.41
C GLY A 453 35.90 15.92 -89.11
N THR A 454 36.41 15.05 -88.23
CA THR A 454 35.75 13.77 -87.89
C THR A 454 35.07 13.82 -86.52
N GLY A 455 35.45 14.78 -85.66
CA GLY A 455 35.01 14.82 -84.27
C GLY A 455 35.68 13.78 -83.37
N GLU A 456 36.69 13.07 -83.85
CA GLU A 456 37.38 12.03 -83.08
C GLU A 456 38.29 12.63 -82.01
N LEU A 457 38.25 12.11 -80.78
CA LEU A 457 39.08 12.60 -79.68
C LEU A 457 40.54 12.16 -79.89
N LEU A 458 41.44 13.12 -80.08
CA LEU A 458 42.87 12.85 -80.29
C LEU A 458 43.63 12.75 -78.96
N GLU A 459 43.30 13.60 -77.99
CA GLU A 459 43.91 13.60 -76.66
C GLU A 459 42.91 14.15 -75.64
N SER A 460 42.88 13.63 -74.42
CA SER A 460 42.12 14.23 -73.31
C SER A 460 42.82 14.09 -71.98
N ILE A 461 42.61 15.09 -71.11
CA ILE A 461 42.98 15.08 -69.70
C ILE A 461 41.75 15.43 -68.87
N ASP A 462 41.46 14.56 -67.91
CA ASP A 462 40.33 14.68 -67.00
C ASP A 462 40.78 15.30 -65.67
N ALA A 463 40.18 16.44 -65.30
CA ALA A 463 40.49 17.16 -64.07
C ALA A 463 40.11 16.36 -62.81
N THR A 464 39.10 15.49 -62.88
CA THR A 464 38.68 14.63 -61.74
C THR A 464 39.71 13.55 -61.40
N GLN A 465 40.63 13.26 -62.31
CA GLN A 465 41.71 12.29 -62.13
C GLN A 465 43.05 12.94 -61.76
N THR A 466 43.06 14.26 -61.56
CA THR A 466 44.26 14.97 -61.13
C THR A 466 44.51 14.77 -59.62
N GLY A 467 45.77 14.89 -59.19
CA GLY A 467 46.17 14.59 -57.81
C GLY A 467 45.48 15.45 -56.73
N LEU A 468 45.62 15.04 -55.46
CA LEU A 468 44.95 15.65 -54.29
C LEU A 468 45.08 17.18 -54.17
N GLY A 469 46.22 17.76 -54.56
CA GLY A 469 46.45 19.21 -54.45
C GLY A 469 45.48 20.04 -55.31
N PRO A 470 45.49 19.86 -56.64
CA PRO A 470 44.51 20.46 -57.55
C PRO A 470 43.05 20.21 -57.12
N ALA A 471 42.71 18.99 -56.70
CA ALA A 471 41.35 18.64 -56.30
C ALA A 471 40.85 19.42 -55.06
N VAL A 472 41.70 19.67 -54.07
CA VAL A 472 41.34 20.45 -52.85
C VAL A 472 41.13 21.92 -53.19
N PHE A 473 41.97 22.49 -54.05
CA PHE A 473 41.83 23.88 -54.47
C PHE A 473 40.50 24.10 -55.20
N ASP A 474 40.09 23.12 -56.02
CA ASP A 474 38.83 23.16 -56.75
C ASP A 474 37.58 23.00 -55.84
N ALA A 475 37.74 22.45 -54.62
CA ALA A 475 36.65 22.23 -53.65
C ALA A 475 36.36 23.41 -52.70
N LEU A 476 37.32 24.31 -52.47
CA LEU A 476 37.20 25.42 -51.51
C LEU A 476 36.26 26.54 -52.01
N TYR A 477 36.23 26.77 -53.31
CA TYR A 477 35.45 27.83 -53.94
C TYR A 477 33.92 27.73 -53.67
N PRO A 478 33.25 26.56 -53.78
CA PRO A 478 31.81 26.42 -53.50
C PRO A 478 31.40 26.55 -52.01
N LEU A 479 32.30 26.28 -51.06
CA LEU A 479 32.04 26.40 -49.62
C LEU A 479 31.92 27.85 -49.17
N HIS A 480 32.77 28.74 -49.70
CA HIS A 480 32.75 30.16 -49.34
C HIS A 480 31.52 30.89 -49.91
N ALA A 481 30.99 30.40 -51.04
CA ALA A 481 29.83 30.99 -51.71
C ALA A 481 28.47 30.59 -51.09
N GLY A 482 28.43 29.79 -50.02
CA GLY A 482 27.19 29.39 -49.32
C GLY A 482 26.21 28.55 -50.15
N LYS A 483 26.61 28.09 -51.34
CA LYS A 483 25.75 27.40 -52.31
C LYS A 483 25.57 25.90 -52.02
N THR A 484 26.27 25.36 -51.01
CA THR A 484 26.19 23.95 -50.61
C THR A 484 26.22 23.83 -49.09
N GLY A 485 25.26 23.11 -48.50
CA GLY A 485 25.21 22.92 -47.04
C GLY A 485 24.18 21.87 -46.62
N TRP A 486 24.67 20.73 -46.10
CA TRP A 486 23.87 19.61 -45.59
C TRP A 486 23.06 20.02 -44.33
N PRO A 487 21.91 19.40 -44.00
CA PRO A 487 21.05 19.82 -42.88
C PRO A 487 21.76 19.92 -41.53
N GLY A 488 22.78 19.11 -41.27
CA GLY A 488 23.60 19.22 -40.04
C GLY A 488 24.36 20.54 -39.92
N TYR A 489 24.84 21.10 -41.03
CA TYR A 489 25.49 22.43 -41.05
C TYR A 489 24.49 23.54 -40.67
N ARG A 490 23.23 23.40 -41.11
CA ARG A 490 22.15 24.34 -40.75
C ARG A 490 21.74 24.22 -39.28
N LEU A 491 21.74 23.00 -38.74
CA LEU A 491 21.43 22.73 -37.33
C LEU A 491 22.52 23.29 -36.38
N LEU A 492 23.78 23.18 -36.78
CA LEU A 492 24.91 23.76 -36.06
C LEU A 492 24.82 25.29 -36.00
N LEU A 493 24.45 25.93 -37.12
CA LEU A 493 24.20 27.38 -37.16
C LEU A 493 23.01 27.79 -36.25
N ALA A 494 21.96 26.98 -36.18
CA ALA A 494 20.80 27.25 -35.31
C ALA A 494 21.13 27.14 -33.82
N LEU A 495 21.96 26.16 -33.42
CA LEU A 495 22.41 26.00 -32.04
C LEU A 495 23.28 27.17 -31.57
N ILE A 496 24.15 27.69 -32.46
CA ILE A 496 24.95 28.89 -32.18
C ILE A 496 24.03 30.09 -31.92
N ALA A 497 22.96 30.26 -32.70
CA ALA A 497 21.99 31.34 -32.50
C ALA A 497 21.22 31.23 -31.17
N LEU A 498 20.79 30.02 -30.78
CA LEU A 498 20.10 29.78 -29.51
C LEU A 498 20.97 30.08 -28.28
N SER A 499 22.27 29.81 -28.37
CA SER A 499 23.22 30.10 -27.28
C SER A 499 23.30 31.60 -26.94
N LEU A 500 23.19 32.47 -27.94
CA LEU A 500 23.22 33.93 -27.75
C LEU A 500 21.96 34.45 -27.05
N ILE A 501 20.80 33.83 -27.31
CA ILE A 501 19.52 34.19 -26.66
C ILE A 501 19.55 33.83 -25.17
N TYR A 502 20.10 32.67 -24.83
CA TYR A 502 20.23 32.22 -23.45
C TYR A 502 21.10 33.17 -22.60
N ILE A 503 22.21 33.66 -23.16
CA ILE A 503 23.09 34.63 -22.49
C ILE A 503 22.32 35.92 -22.15
N ALA A 504 21.52 36.45 -23.09
CA ALA A 504 20.73 37.66 -22.86
C ALA A 504 19.67 37.49 -21.75
N ALA A 505 18.96 36.36 -21.75
CA ALA A 505 17.95 36.06 -20.74
C ALA A 505 18.54 35.92 -19.32
N SER A 506 19.71 35.27 -19.21
CA SER A 506 20.41 35.11 -17.93
C SER A 506 20.87 36.44 -17.33
N GLY A 507 21.30 37.39 -18.16
CA GLY A 507 21.69 38.74 -17.73
C GLY A 507 20.53 39.55 -17.16
N ALA A 508 19.34 39.46 -17.80
CA ALA A 508 18.14 40.14 -17.32
C ALA A 508 17.67 39.63 -15.96
N TYR A 509 17.71 38.31 -15.75
CA TYR A 509 17.34 37.69 -14.47
C TYR A 509 18.25 38.15 -13.32
N LEU A 510 19.57 38.20 -13.56
CA LEU A 510 20.54 38.67 -12.56
C LEU A 510 20.38 40.16 -12.22
N TYR A 511 19.98 40.99 -13.19
CA TYR A 511 19.72 42.41 -12.96
C TYR A 511 18.50 42.62 -12.04
N LEU A 512 17.41 41.88 -12.28
CA LEU A 512 16.17 41.98 -11.51
C LEU A 512 16.29 41.41 -10.09
N SER A 513 17.21 40.48 -9.87
CA SER A 513 17.37 39.77 -8.59
C SER A 513 18.27 40.48 -7.57
N ARG A 514 18.76 41.70 -7.86
CA ARG A 514 19.65 42.44 -6.94
C ARG A 514 18.86 43.09 -5.79
N PRO A 515 19.21 42.86 -4.50
CA PRO A 515 18.55 43.52 -3.37
C PRO A 515 18.87 45.02 -3.32
N LYS A 516 17.87 45.85 -2.99
CA LYS A 516 18.01 47.31 -2.88
C LYS A 516 18.77 47.70 -1.60
N ALA A 517 19.77 48.58 -1.74
CA ALA A 517 20.59 49.07 -0.62
C ALA A 517 19.77 49.95 0.36
N PRO A 518 20.06 49.92 1.68
CA PRO A 518 19.34 50.72 2.66
C PRO A 518 19.65 52.22 2.52
N ALA A 519 18.62 53.04 2.70
CA ALA A 519 18.69 54.49 2.57
C ALA A 519 19.56 55.12 3.68
N ARG A 520 20.55 55.94 3.29
CA ARG A 520 21.36 56.73 4.22
C ARG A 520 20.56 57.89 4.80
N THR A 521 20.29 57.87 6.10
CA THR A 521 19.75 58.99 6.87
C THR A 521 20.79 60.12 6.90
N ARG A 522 20.44 61.30 6.37
CA ARG A 522 21.26 62.52 6.51
C ARG A 522 21.00 63.12 7.90
N LEU A 523 22.03 63.15 8.74
CA LEU A 523 22.06 63.99 9.94
C LEU A 523 22.24 65.45 9.51
N ILE A 524 21.31 66.32 9.93
CA ILE A 524 21.45 67.77 9.85
C ILE A 524 22.08 68.20 11.18
N ALA A 525 23.27 68.79 11.10
CA ALA A 525 23.90 69.62 12.13
C ALA A 525 24.51 70.84 11.44
#